data_AF-A0A948X3C4-F1
#
_entry.id   AF-A0A948X3C4-F1
#
_cell.length_a   1.000
_cell.length_b   1.000
_cell.length_c   1.000
_cell.angle_alpha   90.00
_cell.angle_beta   90.00
_cell.angle_gamma   90.00
#
_symmetry.space_group_name_H-M   'P 1'
#
loop_
_entity.id
_entity.type
_entity.pdbx_description
1 polymer ?
#
loop_
_entity_poly.entity_id
_entity_poly.type
_entity_poly.pdbx_seq_one_letter_code
_entity_poly.pdbx_strand_id
1 'polypeptide(L)'
;MKKLLSVAVMCLCSFVLCAQKEVTTFLGIPVDGTKSEMIEKLKAKGFKYETLDENDFLTGEFNGMDVHIFVVTNNNKVCRIMVSDAKTMNETDIRTRFNKLCRQFDSNGKYICPAPSLDDYIIPDDEDISYKMTVDNKRYETLFYQCPVNVKADSDSLRVQTLALYFAQKHANEDLSKLTEEQIGKLAVTEFQQMIMESNKRPVWFTIDEHMGEYYITMFYDNEYNRANGEDL
;
A
#
# COMPACT_ATOMS: atom_id res chain seq x y z
N MET A 1 0.79 -12.09 -46.10
CA MET A 1 0.57 -10.76 -45.48
C MET A 1 -0.44 -10.80 -44.32
N LYS A 2 -1.66 -11.35 -44.48
CA LYS A 2 -2.66 -11.40 -43.38
C LYS A 2 -2.22 -12.17 -42.12
N LYS A 3 -1.47 -13.28 -42.26
CA LYS A 3 -0.94 -14.06 -41.11
C LYS A 3 0.21 -13.36 -40.37
N LEU A 4 1.07 -12.64 -41.08
CA LEU A 4 2.16 -11.83 -40.49
C LEU A 4 1.62 -10.61 -39.75
N LEU A 5 0.57 -9.96 -40.27
CA LEU A 5 -0.12 -8.86 -39.58
C LEU A 5 -0.77 -9.33 -38.27
N SER A 6 -1.37 -10.54 -38.27
CA SER A 6 -2.02 -11.10 -37.08
C SER A 6 -1.02 -11.47 -35.98
N VAL A 7 0.18 -11.94 -36.33
CA VAL A 7 1.26 -12.22 -35.37
C VAL A 7 1.85 -10.93 -34.83
N ALA A 8 2.05 -9.92 -35.67
CA ALA A 8 2.53 -8.60 -35.23
C ALA A 8 1.54 -7.92 -34.27
N VAL A 9 0.24 -7.98 -34.54
CA VAL A 9 -0.81 -7.45 -33.65
C VAL A 9 -0.88 -8.23 -32.33
N MET A 10 -0.73 -9.55 -32.36
CA MET A 10 -0.72 -10.39 -31.14
C MET A 10 0.54 -10.12 -30.29
N CYS A 11 1.70 -9.92 -30.92
CA CYS A 11 2.92 -9.48 -30.24
C CYS A 11 2.78 -8.08 -29.64
N LEU A 12 2.19 -7.12 -30.36
CA LEU A 12 1.93 -5.77 -29.84
C LEU A 12 0.96 -5.78 -28.66
N CYS A 13 -0.08 -6.63 -28.67
CA CYS A 13 -0.96 -6.84 -27.51
C CYS A 13 -0.19 -7.40 -26.29
N SER A 14 0.76 -8.33 -26.49
CA SER A 14 1.59 -8.84 -25.39
C SER A 14 2.59 -7.80 -24.83
N PHE A 15 3.15 -6.91 -25.65
CA PHE A 15 4.01 -5.83 -25.16
C PHE A 15 3.24 -4.74 -24.39
N VAL A 16 2.00 -4.43 -24.81
CA VAL A 16 1.13 -3.48 -24.09
C VAL A 16 0.65 -4.05 -22.75
N LEU A 17 0.41 -5.37 -22.65
CA LEU A 17 0.08 -6.04 -21.39
C LEU A 17 1.25 -6.03 -20.38
N CYS A 18 2.50 -6.09 -20.85
CA CYS A 18 3.68 -6.00 -19.98
C CYS A 18 4.05 -4.56 -19.57
N ALA A 19 3.44 -3.53 -20.17
CA ALA A 19 3.73 -2.12 -19.90
C ALA A 19 2.67 -1.44 -18.99
N GLN A 20 1.71 -2.20 -18.46
CA GLN A 20 0.73 -1.64 -17.55
C GLN A 20 1.43 -1.26 -16.24
N LYS A 21 1.47 0.04 -15.94
CA LYS A 21 1.93 0.54 -14.64
C LYS A 21 1.07 -0.14 -13.58
N GLU A 22 1.69 -0.97 -12.74
CA GLU A 22 0.99 -1.54 -11.61
C GLU A 22 0.71 -0.41 -10.63
N VAL A 23 -0.57 -0.07 -10.47
CA VAL A 23 -1.04 0.95 -9.52
C VAL A 23 -1.42 0.28 -8.19
N THR A 24 -1.58 1.09 -7.15
CA THR A 24 -2.12 0.61 -5.88
C THR A 24 -3.50 0.01 -6.09
N THR A 25 -3.79 -1.06 -5.36
CA THR A 25 -5.10 -1.68 -5.34
C THR A 25 -5.73 -1.61 -3.96
N PHE A 26 -7.03 -1.38 -3.89
CA PHE A 26 -7.82 -1.50 -2.67
C PHE A 26 -8.88 -2.58 -2.89
N LEU A 27 -8.86 -3.65 -2.08
CA LEU A 27 -9.74 -4.82 -2.26
C LEU A 27 -9.66 -5.48 -3.65
N GLY A 28 -8.48 -5.38 -4.28
CA GLY A 28 -8.23 -5.86 -5.65
C GLY A 28 -8.73 -4.92 -6.75
N ILE A 29 -9.26 -3.74 -6.39
CA ILE A 29 -9.66 -2.69 -7.32
C ILE A 29 -8.48 -1.74 -7.52
N PRO A 30 -7.99 -1.52 -8.75
CA PRO A 30 -7.00 -0.48 -9.02
C PRO A 30 -7.48 0.90 -8.58
N VAL A 31 -6.68 1.60 -7.76
CA VAL A 31 -6.89 2.99 -7.32
C VAL A 31 -6.59 3.93 -8.48
N ASP A 32 -7.48 3.93 -9.48
CA ASP A 32 -7.39 4.69 -10.72
C ASP A 32 -8.79 4.81 -11.34
N GLY A 33 -8.88 5.50 -12.47
CA GLY A 33 -10.15 5.80 -13.14
C GLY A 33 -10.88 6.98 -12.50
N THR A 34 -12.15 7.15 -12.83
CA THR A 34 -12.97 8.24 -12.31
C THR A 34 -13.55 7.92 -10.93
N LYS A 35 -13.95 8.96 -10.18
CA LYS A 35 -14.60 8.80 -8.86
C LYS A 35 -15.85 7.92 -8.94
N SER A 36 -16.70 8.13 -9.94
CA SER A 36 -17.95 7.37 -10.12
C SER A 36 -17.69 5.89 -10.37
N GLU A 37 -16.74 5.54 -11.26
CA GLU A 37 -16.36 4.15 -11.51
C GLU A 37 -15.83 3.46 -10.26
N MET A 38 -15.02 4.18 -9.46
CA MET A 38 -14.51 3.65 -8.20
C MET A 38 -15.63 3.40 -7.19
N ILE A 39 -16.57 4.34 -7.03
CA ILE A 39 -17.73 4.18 -6.14
C ILE A 39 -18.55 2.96 -6.53
N GLU A 40 -18.83 2.74 -7.82
CA GLU A 40 -19.60 1.58 -8.27
C GLU A 40 -18.85 0.25 -8.02
N LYS A 41 -17.52 0.23 -8.20
CA LYS A 41 -16.70 -0.94 -7.85
C LYS A 41 -16.71 -1.22 -6.34
N LEU A 42 -16.70 -0.18 -5.49
CA LEU A 42 -16.79 -0.32 -4.03
C LEU A 42 -18.18 -0.77 -3.60
N LYS A 43 -19.26 -0.26 -4.20
CA LYS A 43 -20.61 -0.79 -3.97
C LYS A 43 -20.72 -2.28 -4.29
N ALA A 44 -20.10 -2.73 -5.38
CA ALA A 44 -20.03 -4.14 -5.73
C ALA A 44 -19.23 -4.99 -4.71
N LYS A 45 -18.40 -4.37 -3.87
CA LYS A 45 -17.74 -5.01 -2.71
C LYS A 45 -18.57 -4.97 -1.42
N GLY A 46 -19.77 -4.41 -1.45
CA GLY A 46 -20.70 -4.37 -0.32
C GLY A 46 -20.71 -3.07 0.48
N PHE A 47 -19.92 -2.06 0.08
CA PHE A 47 -19.97 -0.74 0.71
C PHE A 47 -21.22 0.03 0.31
N LYS A 48 -21.76 0.82 1.24
CA LYS A 48 -22.95 1.63 1.01
C LYS A 48 -22.53 3.07 0.78
N TYR A 49 -22.98 3.64 -0.33
CA TYR A 49 -22.74 5.05 -0.61
C TYR A 49 -23.66 5.92 0.25
N GLU A 50 -23.10 6.93 0.89
CA GLU A 50 -23.78 7.90 1.72
C GLU A 50 -23.34 9.32 1.37
N THR A 51 -24.18 10.28 1.70
CA THR A 51 -23.91 11.71 1.52
C THR A 51 -24.28 12.44 2.79
N LEU A 52 -23.36 13.25 3.29
CA LEU A 52 -23.59 14.15 4.41
C LEU A 52 -23.10 15.55 4.01
N ASP A 53 -24.04 16.49 3.98
CA ASP A 53 -23.83 17.85 3.47
C ASP A 53 -23.24 17.84 2.04
N GLU A 54 -22.06 18.42 1.85
CA GLU A 54 -21.34 18.49 0.58
C GLU A 54 -20.38 17.31 0.36
N ASN A 55 -20.27 16.40 1.33
CA ASN A 55 -19.35 15.27 1.30
C ASN A 55 -20.08 13.97 0.96
N ASP A 56 -19.50 13.21 0.05
CA ASP A 56 -19.87 11.84 -0.24
C ASP A 56 -18.81 10.86 0.28
N PHE A 57 -19.26 9.75 0.84
CA PHE A 57 -18.39 8.69 1.34
C PHE A 57 -19.10 7.35 1.22
N LEU A 58 -18.38 6.28 1.54
CA LEU A 58 -18.99 4.97 1.68
C LEU A 58 -18.84 4.44 3.10
N THR A 59 -19.85 3.75 3.60
CA THR A 59 -19.84 3.05 4.88
C THR A 59 -19.78 1.55 4.67
N GLY A 60 -19.17 0.84 5.62
CA GLY A 60 -19.09 -0.62 5.60
C GLY A 60 -18.08 -1.14 6.60
N GLU A 61 -17.75 -2.43 6.51
CA GLU A 61 -16.74 -3.06 7.35
C GLU A 61 -15.43 -3.25 6.58
N PHE A 62 -14.31 -2.88 7.19
CA PHE A 62 -12.97 -3.18 6.67
C PHE A 62 -12.03 -3.57 7.82
N ASN A 63 -11.35 -4.71 7.66
CA ASN A 63 -10.45 -5.28 8.67
C ASN A 63 -11.07 -5.37 10.07
N GLY A 64 -12.35 -5.79 10.13
CA GLY A 64 -13.10 -5.99 11.37
C GLY A 64 -13.57 -4.71 12.07
N MET A 65 -13.56 -3.56 11.39
CA MET A 65 -14.12 -2.30 11.91
C MET A 65 -15.13 -1.70 10.96
N ASP A 66 -16.13 -1.04 11.54
CA ASP A 66 -16.95 -0.05 10.82
C ASP A 66 -16.03 1.09 10.34
N VAL A 67 -16.10 1.43 9.05
CA VAL A 67 -15.26 2.46 8.42
C VAL A 67 -16.06 3.42 7.55
N HIS A 68 -15.51 4.61 7.37
CA HIS A 68 -15.85 5.55 6.32
C HIS A 68 -14.78 5.54 5.24
N ILE A 69 -15.18 5.45 3.98
CA ILE A 69 -14.29 5.42 2.82
C ILE A 69 -14.51 6.66 1.96
N PHE A 70 -13.44 7.40 1.72
CA PHE A 70 -13.45 8.57 0.85
C PHE A 70 -12.62 8.31 -0.41
N VAL A 71 -13.22 8.61 -1.56
CA VAL A 71 -12.57 8.48 -2.87
C VAL A 71 -12.05 9.86 -3.27
N VAL A 72 -10.72 10.01 -3.25
CA VAL A 72 -10.04 11.28 -3.53
C VAL A 72 -9.47 11.26 -4.94
N THR A 73 -9.68 12.35 -5.67
CA THR A 73 -9.23 12.49 -7.06
C THR A 73 -8.26 13.65 -7.22
N ASN A 74 -7.38 13.52 -8.21
CA ASN A 74 -6.58 14.60 -8.76
C ASN A 74 -6.72 14.55 -10.30
N ASN A 75 -6.97 15.69 -10.96
CA ASN A 75 -7.24 15.77 -12.40
C ASN A 75 -8.29 14.74 -12.88
N ASN A 76 -9.41 14.62 -12.14
CA ASN A 76 -10.51 13.66 -12.38
C ASN A 76 -10.13 12.17 -12.31
N LYS A 77 -8.91 11.83 -11.89
CA LYS A 77 -8.48 10.46 -11.64
C LYS A 77 -8.37 10.18 -10.16
N VAL A 78 -8.84 9.02 -9.73
CA VAL A 78 -8.68 8.57 -8.35
C VAL A 78 -7.19 8.41 -8.05
N CYS A 79 -6.71 9.13 -7.03
CA CYS A 79 -5.34 9.06 -6.56
C CYS A 79 -5.23 8.51 -5.13
N ARG A 80 -6.36 8.40 -4.41
CA ARG A 80 -6.40 7.86 -3.05
C ARG A 80 -7.74 7.25 -2.71
N ILE A 81 -7.68 6.12 -2.01
CA ILE A 81 -8.75 5.64 -1.14
C ILE A 81 -8.33 5.90 0.30
N MET A 82 -9.06 6.76 0.99
CA MET A 82 -8.90 7.00 2.42
C MET A 82 -9.94 6.15 3.16
N VAL A 83 -9.51 5.43 4.18
CA VAL A 83 -10.35 4.56 5.01
C VAL A 83 -10.15 4.97 6.46
N SER A 84 -11.17 5.56 7.07
CA SER A 84 -11.15 6.00 8.48
C SER A 84 -12.03 5.08 9.30
N ASP A 85 -11.60 4.75 10.52
CA ASP A 85 -12.52 4.13 11.47
C ASP A 85 -13.73 5.04 11.70
N ALA A 86 -14.92 4.45 11.76
CA ALA A 86 -16.17 5.19 11.93
C ALA A 86 -16.42 5.62 13.39
N LYS A 87 -15.71 5.00 14.34
CA LYS A 87 -15.83 5.26 15.78
C LYS A 87 -14.45 5.51 16.37
N THR A 88 -14.41 6.47 17.28
CA THR A 88 -13.26 6.74 18.13
C THR A 88 -13.11 5.69 19.24
N MET A 89 -11.92 5.61 19.80
CA MET A 89 -11.51 4.62 20.80
C MET A 89 -10.66 5.30 21.87
N ASN A 90 -10.64 4.73 23.07
CA ASN A 90 -9.70 5.17 24.11
C ASN A 90 -8.25 4.81 23.75
N GLU A 91 -7.32 5.33 24.55
CA GLU A 91 -5.87 5.17 24.33
C GLU A 91 -5.39 3.71 24.30
N THR A 92 -5.93 2.86 25.17
CA THR A 92 -5.53 1.43 25.23
C THR A 92 -6.00 0.67 23.99
N ASP A 93 -7.22 0.94 23.56
CA ASP A 93 -7.83 0.27 22.41
C ASP A 93 -7.18 0.72 21.10
N ILE A 94 -6.91 2.02 20.92
CA ILE A 94 -6.23 2.52 19.72
C ILE A 94 -4.81 1.96 19.61
N ARG A 95 -4.09 1.86 20.72
CA ARG A 95 -2.74 1.26 20.76
C ARG A 95 -2.77 -0.19 20.29
N THR A 96 -3.69 -0.96 20.87
CA THR A 96 -3.87 -2.37 20.53
C THR A 96 -4.20 -2.52 19.05
N ARG A 97 -5.11 -1.67 18.55
CA ARG A 97 -5.53 -1.67 17.14
C ARG A 97 -4.38 -1.31 16.20
N PHE A 98 -3.64 -0.24 16.49
CA PHE A 98 -2.52 0.22 15.68
C PHE A 98 -1.42 -0.84 15.59
N ASN A 99 -0.97 -1.35 16.74
CA ASN A 99 0.05 -2.40 16.78
C ASN A 99 -0.40 -3.69 16.08
N LYS A 100 -1.67 -4.07 16.20
CA LYS A 100 -2.25 -5.20 15.46
C LYS A 100 -2.19 -4.94 13.96
N LEU A 101 -2.54 -3.74 13.51
CA LEU A 101 -2.51 -3.36 12.10
C LEU A 101 -1.08 -3.42 11.54
N CYS A 102 -0.08 -2.89 12.26
CA CYS A 102 1.34 -3.01 11.89
C CYS A 102 1.75 -4.46 11.62
N ARG A 103 1.42 -5.37 12.55
CA ARG A 103 1.73 -6.81 12.42
C ARG A 103 0.95 -7.48 11.27
N GLN A 104 -0.29 -7.07 11.03
CA GLN A 104 -1.10 -7.59 9.92
C GLN A 104 -0.53 -7.18 8.56
N PHE A 105 -0.04 -5.95 8.42
CA PHE A 105 0.62 -5.51 7.19
C PHE A 105 1.95 -6.22 6.98
N ASP A 106 2.78 -6.30 8.03
CA ASP A 106 4.10 -6.93 7.94
C ASP A 106 4.02 -8.42 7.59
N SER A 107 3.10 -9.17 8.21
CA SER A 107 2.88 -10.59 7.92
C SER A 107 2.17 -10.87 6.60
N ASN A 108 1.70 -9.84 5.89
CA ASN A 108 1.00 -9.99 4.63
C ASN A 108 1.95 -9.82 3.44
N GLY A 109 2.25 -10.93 2.75
CA GLY A 109 3.15 -10.97 1.59
C GLY A 109 2.80 -10.06 0.40
N LYS A 110 1.65 -9.38 0.44
CA LYS A 110 1.29 -8.31 -0.52
C LYS A 110 1.94 -6.97 -0.19
N TYR A 111 2.57 -6.82 0.97
CA TYR A 111 3.15 -5.58 1.43
C TYR A 111 4.62 -5.77 1.82
N ILE A 112 5.38 -4.69 1.70
CA ILE A 112 6.76 -4.60 2.17
C ILE A 112 6.84 -3.43 3.15
N CYS A 113 7.40 -3.71 4.33
CA CYS A 113 7.83 -2.69 5.28
C CYS A 113 9.19 -2.14 4.83
N PRO A 114 9.32 -0.83 4.56
CA PRO A 114 10.62 -0.23 4.24
C PRO A 114 11.45 0.11 5.48
N ALA A 115 10.87 0.03 6.69
CA ALA A 115 11.59 0.32 7.93
C ALA A 115 12.60 -0.80 8.25
N PRO A 116 13.73 -0.47 8.91
CA PRO A 116 14.71 -1.47 9.34
C PRO A 116 14.13 -2.52 10.30
N SER A 117 13.19 -2.10 11.16
CA SER A 117 12.45 -2.98 12.06
C SER A 117 10.98 -2.58 12.14
N LEU A 118 10.09 -3.56 12.28
CA LEU A 118 8.69 -3.29 12.60
C LEU A 118 8.56 -2.61 13.97
N ASP A 119 9.48 -2.88 14.90
CA ASP A 119 9.47 -2.31 16.24
C ASP A 119 9.57 -0.78 16.23
N ASP A 120 10.11 -0.19 15.17
CA ASP A 120 10.15 1.28 14.99
C ASP A 120 8.73 1.88 14.87
N TYR A 121 7.74 1.06 14.53
CA TYR A 121 6.32 1.45 14.46
C TYR A 121 5.51 0.99 15.67
N ILE A 122 5.97 0.03 16.47
CA ILE A 122 5.18 -0.52 17.56
C ILE A 122 5.15 0.48 18.73
N ILE A 123 3.95 0.81 19.19
CA ILE A 123 3.73 1.68 20.34
C ILE A 123 3.92 0.85 21.63
N PRO A 124 4.85 1.23 22.54
CA PRO A 124 5.08 0.52 23.80
C PRO A 124 3.87 0.54 24.74
N ASP A 125 3.77 -0.44 25.65
CA ASP A 125 2.65 -0.58 26.61
C ASP A 125 2.62 0.49 27.70
N ASP A 126 3.71 1.21 27.92
CA ASP A 126 3.84 2.30 28.91
C ASP A 126 3.83 3.69 28.28
N GLU A 127 3.75 3.80 26.95
CA GLU A 127 3.75 5.10 26.27
C GLU A 127 2.41 5.83 26.46
N ASP A 128 2.44 7.08 26.91
CA ASP A 128 1.27 7.97 26.98
C ASP A 128 1.05 8.63 25.61
N ILE A 129 0.12 8.09 24.82
CA ILE A 129 -0.15 8.54 23.44
C ILE A 129 -0.65 9.98 23.46
N SER A 130 -1.54 10.32 24.40
CA SER A 130 -2.08 11.67 24.52
C SER A 130 -0.98 12.71 24.71
N TYR A 131 -0.09 12.48 25.67
CA TYR A 131 1.03 13.35 25.93
C TYR A 131 1.98 13.43 24.73
N LYS A 132 2.30 12.28 24.11
CA LYS A 132 3.20 12.23 22.95
C LYS A 132 2.66 13.01 21.76
N MET A 133 1.36 12.91 21.46
CA MET A 133 0.76 13.66 20.36
C MET A 133 0.64 15.16 20.68
N THR A 134 0.20 15.52 21.89
CA THR A 134 -0.15 16.91 22.22
C THR A 134 1.03 17.77 22.66
N VAL A 135 1.97 17.19 23.41
CA VAL A 135 3.12 17.91 23.98
C VAL A 135 4.36 17.73 23.12
N ASP A 136 4.67 16.48 22.75
CA ASP A 136 5.87 16.18 21.95
C ASP A 136 5.62 16.36 20.44
N ASN A 137 4.38 16.60 20.01
CA ASN A 137 3.96 16.67 18.59
C ASN A 137 4.33 15.40 17.79
N LYS A 138 4.38 14.24 18.47
CA LYS A 138 4.66 12.95 17.83
C LYS A 138 3.48 12.56 16.95
N ARG A 139 3.77 12.18 15.70
CA ARG A 139 2.80 11.57 14.79
C ARG A 139 3.04 10.07 14.76
N TYR A 140 2.02 9.29 15.09
CA TYR A 140 2.04 7.85 14.90
C TYR A 140 1.65 7.57 13.46
N GLU A 141 2.64 7.31 12.61
CA GLU A 141 2.44 6.97 11.20
C GLU A 141 3.29 5.77 10.82
N THR A 142 2.76 4.91 9.95
CA THR A 142 3.49 3.77 9.38
C THR A 142 3.41 3.80 7.88
N LEU A 143 4.41 3.25 7.20
CA LEU A 143 4.47 3.18 5.75
C LEU A 143 4.73 1.75 5.30
N PHE A 144 3.93 1.29 4.34
CA PHE A 144 4.15 0.06 3.61
C PHE A 144 4.04 0.35 2.11
N TYR A 145 4.59 -0.54 1.30
CA TYR A 145 4.38 -0.52 -0.15
C TYR A 145 3.69 -1.78 -0.60
N GLN A 146 2.76 -1.68 -1.55
CA GLN A 146 2.26 -2.88 -2.21
C GLN A 146 3.35 -3.52 -3.06
N CYS A 147 3.66 -4.77 -2.72
CA CYS A 147 4.64 -5.59 -3.40
C CYS A 147 4.07 -6.02 -4.77
N PRO A 148 4.87 -5.96 -5.86
CA PRO A 148 4.44 -6.47 -7.17
C PRO A 148 4.24 -7.99 -7.17
N VAL A 149 4.86 -8.69 -6.20
CA VAL A 149 4.74 -10.14 -6.05
C VAL A 149 4.29 -10.49 -4.65
N ASN A 150 3.31 -11.39 -4.54
CA ASN A 150 2.90 -11.91 -3.24
C ASN A 150 3.94 -12.92 -2.74
N VAL A 151 4.84 -12.47 -1.87
CA VAL A 151 5.86 -13.33 -1.27
C VAL A 151 5.51 -13.57 0.19
N LYS A 152 4.96 -14.74 0.47
CA LYS A 152 4.85 -15.27 1.83
C LYS A 152 6.07 -16.16 2.08
N ALA A 153 6.79 -15.89 3.16
CA ALA A 153 7.91 -16.70 3.58
C ALA A 153 7.86 -16.88 5.10
N ASP A 154 8.40 -18.00 5.59
CA ASP A 154 8.37 -18.36 7.01
C ASP A 154 9.32 -17.51 7.87
N SER A 155 10.19 -16.70 7.24
CA SER A 155 11.07 -15.73 7.90
C SER A 155 11.35 -14.52 7.01
N ASP A 156 11.73 -13.39 7.61
CA ASP A 156 12.12 -12.19 6.87
C ASP A 156 13.34 -12.42 5.97
N SER A 157 14.32 -13.20 6.43
CA SER A 157 15.49 -13.56 5.63
C SER A 157 15.10 -14.30 4.35
N LEU A 158 14.18 -15.26 4.45
CA LEU A 158 13.67 -16.00 3.28
C LEU A 158 12.80 -15.11 2.37
N ARG A 159 12.02 -14.18 2.95
CA ARG A 159 11.25 -13.18 2.19
C ARG A 159 12.18 -12.29 1.36
N VAL A 160 13.23 -11.74 1.99
CA VAL A 160 14.24 -10.91 1.33
C VAL A 160 14.96 -11.69 0.23
N GLN A 161 15.39 -12.93 0.50
CA GLN A 161 16.07 -13.76 -0.50
C GLN A 161 15.16 -14.10 -1.68
N THR A 162 13.89 -14.43 -1.43
CA THR A 162 12.92 -14.75 -2.49
C THR A 162 12.60 -13.54 -3.36
N LEU A 163 12.42 -12.36 -2.75
CA LEU A 163 12.22 -11.11 -3.48
C LEU A 163 13.46 -10.78 -4.32
N ALA A 164 14.65 -10.83 -3.73
CA ALA A 164 15.91 -10.61 -4.45
C ALA A 164 16.06 -11.53 -5.68
N LEU A 165 15.75 -12.82 -5.55
CA LEU A 165 15.79 -13.78 -6.66
C LEU A 165 14.78 -13.45 -7.75
N TYR A 166 13.55 -13.09 -7.38
CA TYR A 166 12.54 -12.68 -8.35
C TYR A 166 12.98 -11.46 -9.16
N PHE A 167 13.52 -10.44 -8.51
CA PHE A 167 13.98 -9.21 -9.18
C PHE A 167 15.23 -9.47 -10.03
N ALA A 168 16.19 -10.24 -9.54
CA ALA A 168 17.33 -10.67 -10.34
C ALA A 168 16.90 -11.41 -11.61
N GLN A 169 15.91 -12.31 -11.54
CA GLN A 169 15.35 -12.98 -12.72
C GLN A 169 14.59 -12.05 -13.66
N LYS A 170 13.87 -11.05 -13.13
CA LYS A 170 13.12 -10.05 -13.91
C LYS A 170 14.06 -9.12 -14.67
N HIS A 171 15.19 -8.74 -14.07
CA HIS A 171 16.11 -7.74 -14.61
C HIS A 171 17.31 -8.34 -15.35
N ALA A 172 17.73 -9.56 -15.03
CA ALA A 172 18.91 -10.18 -15.59
C ALA A 172 18.60 -11.54 -16.24
N ASN A 173 19.05 -11.71 -17.49
CA ASN A 173 19.28 -13.02 -18.09
C ASN A 173 20.54 -13.70 -17.48
N GLU A 174 20.77 -13.56 -16.17
CA GLU A 174 21.98 -14.05 -15.51
C GLU A 174 21.75 -15.40 -14.82
N ASP A 175 22.70 -16.31 -15.05
CA ASP A 175 22.74 -17.62 -14.42
C ASP A 175 23.31 -17.49 -12.99
N LEU A 176 22.40 -17.31 -12.04
CA LEU A 176 22.68 -17.13 -10.61
C LEU A 176 23.49 -18.28 -9.99
N SER A 177 23.55 -19.45 -10.65
CA SER A 177 24.33 -20.61 -10.18
C SER A 177 25.86 -20.38 -10.20
N LYS A 178 26.33 -19.29 -10.82
CA LYS A 178 27.75 -18.95 -10.97
C LYS A 178 28.26 -17.93 -9.96
N LEU A 179 27.40 -17.36 -9.13
CA LEU A 179 27.74 -16.33 -8.16
C LEU A 179 28.12 -16.92 -6.80
N THR A 180 29.07 -16.29 -6.10
CA THR A 180 29.39 -16.62 -4.70
C THR A 180 28.31 -16.10 -3.76
N GLU A 181 28.25 -16.64 -2.53
CA GLU A 181 27.31 -16.16 -1.50
C GLU A 181 27.43 -14.65 -1.22
N GLU A 182 28.65 -14.11 -1.22
CA GLU A 182 28.88 -12.67 -1.03
C GLU A 182 28.31 -11.85 -2.20
N GLN A 183 28.48 -12.32 -3.44
CA GLN A 183 27.95 -11.68 -4.63
C GLN A 183 26.42 -11.74 -4.65
N ILE A 184 25.84 -12.88 -4.26
CA ILE A 184 24.39 -13.04 -4.09
C ILE A 184 23.87 -12.07 -3.02
N GLY A 185 24.57 -11.93 -1.89
CA GLY A 185 24.21 -10.99 -0.83
C GLY A 185 24.21 -9.53 -1.31
N LYS A 186 25.24 -9.11 -2.05
CA LYS A 186 25.31 -7.75 -2.61
C LYS A 186 24.22 -7.50 -3.65
N LEU A 187 24.01 -8.46 -4.57
CA LEU A 187 22.94 -8.39 -5.57
C LEU A 187 21.57 -8.28 -4.88
N ALA A 188 21.33 -9.09 -3.85
CA ALA A 188 20.07 -9.07 -3.11
C ALA A 188 19.76 -7.71 -2.47
N VAL A 189 20.77 -7.03 -1.91
CA VAL A 189 20.59 -5.68 -1.35
C VAL A 189 20.26 -4.67 -2.45
N THR A 190 20.98 -4.69 -3.57
CA THR A 190 20.72 -3.77 -4.69
C THR A 190 19.34 -3.99 -5.31
N GLU A 191 18.95 -5.24 -5.54
CA GLU A 191 17.62 -5.59 -6.08
C GLU A 191 16.51 -5.24 -5.08
N PHE A 192 16.74 -5.42 -3.78
CA PHE A 192 15.78 -4.99 -2.75
C PHE A 192 15.58 -3.47 -2.76
N GLN A 193 16.66 -2.68 -2.89
CA GLN A 193 16.57 -1.22 -3.02
C GLN A 193 15.80 -0.82 -4.28
N GLN A 194 16.06 -1.48 -5.41
CA GLN A 194 15.33 -1.23 -6.66
C GLN A 194 13.85 -1.59 -6.53
N MET A 195 13.52 -2.72 -5.91
CA MET A 195 12.14 -3.11 -5.61
C MET A 195 11.40 -2.05 -4.79
N ILE A 196 12.02 -1.51 -3.73
CA ILE A 196 11.43 -0.45 -2.92
C ILE A 196 11.21 0.80 -3.77
N MET A 197 12.20 1.18 -4.60
CA MET A 197 12.06 2.31 -5.53
C MET A 197 10.92 2.09 -6.55
N GLU A 198 10.77 0.88 -7.10
CA GLU A 198 9.67 0.53 -8.01
C GLU A 198 8.31 0.52 -7.30
N SER A 199 8.29 0.14 -6.02
CA SER A 199 7.07 0.04 -5.22
C SER A 199 6.67 1.37 -4.56
N ASN A 200 7.55 2.38 -4.61
CA ASN A 200 7.30 3.69 -3.99
C ASN A 200 6.08 4.42 -4.57
N LYS A 201 5.61 3.99 -5.74
CA LYS A 201 4.41 4.54 -6.38
C LYS A 201 3.10 3.94 -5.85
N ARG A 202 3.21 2.96 -4.96
CA ARG A 202 2.08 2.26 -4.36
C ARG A 202 2.11 2.23 -2.82
N PRO A 203 2.24 3.40 -2.16
CA PRO A 203 2.25 3.43 -0.71
C PRO A 203 0.87 3.10 -0.14
N VAL A 204 0.91 2.34 0.94
CA VAL A 204 -0.20 2.18 1.87
C VAL A 204 0.31 2.56 3.24
N TRP A 205 -0.27 3.61 3.82
CA TRP A 205 0.18 4.15 5.09
C TRP A 205 -1.01 4.47 5.96
N PHE A 206 -0.79 4.51 7.27
CA PHE A 206 -1.86 4.82 8.21
C PHE A 206 -1.34 5.55 9.43
N THR A 207 -2.22 6.32 10.05
CA THR A 207 -1.90 7.19 11.18
C THR A 207 -2.99 7.15 12.24
N ILE A 208 -2.63 7.51 13.47
CA ILE A 208 -3.60 7.78 14.54
C ILE A 208 -3.96 9.26 14.50
N ASP A 209 -5.26 9.53 14.41
CA ASP A 209 -5.85 10.85 14.56
C ASP A 209 -6.58 10.95 15.91
N GLU A 210 -6.72 12.17 16.42
CA GLU A 210 -7.39 12.47 17.69
C GLU A 210 -8.64 13.32 17.42
N HIS A 211 -9.72 13.01 18.13
CA HIS A 211 -10.95 13.78 18.13
C HIS A 211 -11.61 13.77 19.51
N MET A 212 -11.68 14.94 20.15
CA MET A 212 -12.34 15.16 21.44
C MET A 212 -11.82 14.28 22.59
N GLY A 213 -10.52 14.01 22.62
CA GLY A 213 -9.84 13.20 23.64
C GLY A 213 -9.84 11.70 23.34
N GLU A 214 -10.42 11.28 22.22
CA GLU A 214 -10.40 9.89 21.75
C GLU A 214 -9.71 9.77 20.40
N TYR A 215 -9.42 8.54 19.97
CA TYR A 215 -8.52 8.30 18.85
C TYR A 215 -9.12 7.35 17.82
N TYR A 216 -8.67 7.46 16.58
CA TYR A 216 -9.08 6.57 15.50
C TYR A 216 -7.96 6.41 14.46
N ILE A 217 -8.01 5.37 13.63
CA ILE A 217 -7.02 5.19 12.56
C ILE A 217 -7.59 5.69 11.23
N THR A 218 -6.78 6.45 10.51
CA THR A 218 -6.98 6.72 9.08
C THR A 218 -5.91 6.00 8.26
N MET A 219 -6.36 5.18 7.31
CA MET A 219 -5.52 4.47 6.33
C MET A 219 -5.64 5.10 4.95
N PHE A 220 -4.56 5.06 4.18
CA PHE A 220 -4.46 5.66 2.86
C PHE A 220 -3.87 4.66 1.87
N TYR A 221 -4.64 4.35 0.83
CA TYR A 221 -4.18 3.60 -0.34
C TYR A 221 -3.94 4.58 -1.47
N ASP A 222 -2.69 4.99 -1.64
CA ASP A 222 -2.30 6.07 -2.53
C ASP A 222 -1.77 5.52 -3.85
N ASN A 223 -2.23 6.08 -4.96
CA ASN A 223 -1.65 5.89 -6.27
C ASN A 223 -0.85 7.15 -6.65
N GLU A 224 0.46 7.10 -6.44
CA GLU A 224 1.36 8.23 -6.69
C GLU A 224 1.50 8.56 -8.18
N TYR A 225 1.09 7.68 -9.09
CA TYR A 225 1.05 8.02 -10.52
C TYR A 225 0.00 9.08 -10.86
N ASN A 226 -1.06 9.18 -10.04
CA ASN A 226 -2.15 10.13 -10.23
C ASN A 226 -2.06 11.33 -9.28
N ARG A 227 -1.07 11.36 -8.37
CA ARG A 227 -0.86 12.47 -7.43
C ARG A 227 -0.32 13.71 -8.13
N ALA A 228 -0.63 14.88 -7.57
CA ALA A 228 0.04 16.10 -7.98
C ALA A 228 1.53 15.98 -7.64
N ASN A 229 2.39 16.26 -8.62
CA ASN A 229 3.85 16.12 -8.53
C ASN A 229 4.57 17.48 -8.53
N GLY A 230 3.81 18.58 -8.54
CA GLY A 230 4.34 19.94 -8.60
C GLY A 230 4.97 20.31 -9.94
N GLU A 231 4.69 19.57 -11.02
CA GLU A 231 5.26 19.86 -12.35
C GLU A 231 4.87 21.25 -12.90
N ASP A 232 3.77 21.82 -12.38
CA ASP A 232 3.23 23.12 -12.76
C ASP A 232 3.46 24.23 -11.70
N LEU A 233 4.31 23.99 -10.67
CA LEU A 233 4.70 25.00 -9.66
C LEU A 233 5.98 25.74 -10.06
#